data_AF-V9IKC3-F1
#
_entry.id   AF-V9IKC3-F1
#
_cell.length_a   1.000
_cell.length_b   1.000
_cell.length_c   1.000
_cell.angle_alpha   90.00
_cell.angle_beta   90.00
_cell.angle_gamma   90.00
#
_symmetry.space_group_name_H-M   'P 1'
#
loop_
_entity.id
_entity.type
_entity.pdbx_description
1 polymer ?
#
loop_
_entity_poly.entity_id
_entity_poly.type
_entity_poly.pdbx_seq_one_letter_code
_entity_poly.pdbx_strand_id
1 'polypeptide(L)'
;MSVTTTVQPATESLSRHGSNISLSCHSSCGSVDDGLQGSHPQYQDTILTIEELRAQLNSCFTCGVSWSEEHVSLDCSECGGYSLQRPCPLCDGRCRTSWKRDLTMSHASGKARWIGECGLSCGPSIEEPLVPALEKLRATS
;
A
#
# COMPACT_ATOMS: atom_id res chain seq x y z
N MET A 1 12.81 20.97 54.86
CA MET A 1 11.98 20.77 53.65
C MET A 1 12.75 19.87 52.70
N SER A 2 12.55 18.56 52.83
CA SER A 2 13.29 17.55 52.07
C SER A 2 12.42 17.11 50.90
N VAL A 3 12.90 17.33 49.68
CA VAL A 3 12.27 16.84 48.44
C VAL A 3 12.70 15.40 48.21
N THR A 4 11.75 14.48 48.20
CA THR A 4 11.96 13.08 47.85
C THR A 4 11.58 12.89 46.38
N THR A 5 12.58 12.66 45.52
CA THR A 5 12.41 12.30 44.12
C THR A 5 12.26 10.78 44.03
N THR A 6 11.08 10.31 43.60
CA THR A 6 10.83 8.90 43.30
C THR A 6 10.99 8.67 41.80
N VAL A 7 11.98 7.85 41.43
CA VAL A 7 12.20 7.34 40.06
C VAL A 7 11.43 6.02 39.94
N GLN A 8 10.55 5.90 38.94
CA GLN A 8 9.89 4.64 38.59
C GLN A 8 10.46 4.06 37.28
N PRO A 9 10.57 2.73 37.15
CA PRO A 9 11.26 2.08 36.05
C PRO A 9 10.39 1.94 34.80
N ALA A 10 11.05 2.04 33.64
CA ALA A 10 10.48 1.78 32.33
C ALA A 10 10.10 0.30 32.18
N THR A 11 8.85 0.05 31.82
CA THR A 11 8.40 -1.25 31.31
C THR A 11 8.19 -1.14 29.81
N GLU A 12 9.17 -1.62 29.05
CA GLU A 12 9.02 -1.89 27.62
C GLU A 12 7.92 -2.93 27.41
N SER A 13 6.81 -2.50 26.81
CA SER A 13 5.79 -3.40 26.29
C SER A 13 6.00 -3.55 24.79
N LEU A 14 6.83 -4.51 24.38
CA LEU A 14 6.89 -4.99 23.00
C LEU A 14 5.58 -5.72 22.67
N SER A 15 4.56 -4.94 22.30
CA SER A 15 3.28 -5.47 21.90
C SER A 15 3.35 -5.92 20.44
N ARG A 16 3.68 -7.20 20.26
CA ARG A 16 3.73 -7.89 18.98
C ARG A 16 2.30 -8.23 18.56
N HIS A 17 1.56 -7.22 18.10
CA HIS A 17 0.25 -7.45 17.50
C HIS A 17 0.46 -7.95 16.07
N GLY A 18 0.38 -9.26 15.88
CA GLY A 18 0.12 -9.83 14.55
C GLY A 18 -1.28 -9.40 14.15
N SER A 19 -1.38 -8.45 13.22
CA SER A 19 -2.67 -7.99 12.68
C SER A 19 -3.37 -9.15 11.99
N ASN A 20 -4.34 -9.75 12.66
CA ASN A 20 -5.36 -10.55 12.01
C ASN A 20 -6.22 -9.57 11.20
N ILE A 21 -6.01 -9.58 9.89
CA ILE A 21 -6.74 -8.74 8.93
C ILE A 21 -8.18 -9.25 8.90
N SER A 22 -9.04 -8.74 9.79
CA SER A 22 -10.46 -9.03 9.77
C SER A 22 -11.09 -8.22 8.64
N LEU A 23 -11.44 -8.90 7.55
CA LEU A 23 -12.15 -8.33 6.40
C LEU A 23 -13.63 -8.15 6.77
N SER A 24 -13.90 -7.23 7.69
CA SER A 24 -15.28 -6.87 8.07
C SER A 24 -15.68 -5.61 7.31
N CYS A 25 -16.30 -5.78 6.14
CA CYS A 25 -16.95 -4.68 5.43
C CYS A 25 -18.23 -4.28 6.19
N HIS A 26 -18.26 -3.03 6.66
CA HIS A 26 -19.45 -2.43 7.26
C HIS A 26 -20.50 -2.24 6.17
N SER A 27 -21.39 -3.23 6.00
CA SER A 27 -22.66 -3.03 5.33
C SER A 27 -23.47 -1.99 6.09
N SER A 28 -23.90 -0.95 5.39
CA SER A 28 -24.69 0.16 5.90
C SER A 28 -25.83 -0.29 6.81
N CYS A 29 -25.95 0.39 7.95
CA CYS A 29 -26.91 0.12 9.02
C CYS A 29 -28.38 0.06 8.55
N GLY A 30 -29.01 -1.10 8.73
CA GLY A 30 -30.46 -1.31 8.73
C GLY A 30 -30.93 -1.72 10.12
N SER A 31 -31.99 -1.08 10.60
CA SER A 31 -32.44 -1.00 12.00
C SER A 31 -33.10 -2.28 12.57
N VAL A 32 -32.83 -2.52 13.86
CA VAL A 32 -33.49 -3.30 14.94
C VAL A 32 -34.47 -4.44 14.63
N ASP A 33 -34.21 -5.62 15.21
CA ASP A 33 -35.18 -6.37 16.02
C ASP A 33 -34.49 -7.25 17.09
N ASP A 34 -35.20 -7.41 18.21
CA ASP A 34 -34.86 -8.12 19.46
C ASP A 34 -35.44 -9.53 19.40
N GLY A 35 -34.63 -10.56 19.70
CA GLY A 35 -35.13 -11.94 19.77
C GLY A 35 -34.06 -12.99 20.04
N LEU A 36 -33.99 -13.45 21.29
CA LEU A 36 -33.15 -14.56 21.79
C LEU A 36 -33.28 -15.86 20.96
N GLN A 37 -32.17 -16.46 20.53
CA GLN A 37 -31.95 -17.92 20.66
C GLN A 37 -30.49 -18.27 20.32
N GLY A 38 -29.81 -18.92 21.26
CA GLY A 38 -28.47 -19.45 21.02
C GLY A 38 -28.47 -20.64 20.08
N SER A 39 -27.53 -20.66 19.14
CA SER A 39 -26.96 -21.87 18.56
C SER A 39 -25.76 -21.49 17.70
N HIS A 40 -24.56 -21.87 18.16
CA HIS A 40 -23.32 -22.10 17.40
C HIS A 40 -22.91 -21.03 16.35
N PRO A 41 -21.68 -20.45 16.40
CA PRO A 41 -21.16 -19.83 15.20
C PRO A 41 -20.96 -20.96 14.19
N GLN A 42 -21.93 -21.13 13.29
CA GLN A 42 -21.73 -21.81 12.03
C GLN A 42 -20.67 -20.98 11.34
N TYR A 43 -19.42 -21.45 11.42
CA TYR A 43 -18.34 -21.01 10.56
C TYR A 43 -18.75 -21.46 9.16
N GLN A 44 -19.70 -20.74 8.56
CA GLN A 44 -19.97 -20.89 7.14
C GLN A 44 -18.72 -20.36 6.48
N ASP A 45 -17.82 -21.27 6.12
CA ASP A 45 -16.78 -21.04 5.13
C ASP A 45 -17.50 -20.52 3.89
N THR A 46 -17.63 -19.21 3.83
CA THR A 46 -18.19 -18.53 2.68
C THR A 46 -17.11 -18.64 1.62
N ILE A 47 -17.19 -19.69 0.81
CA ILE A 47 -16.28 -19.87 -0.31
C ILE A 47 -16.63 -18.81 -1.33
N LEU A 48 -15.83 -17.74 -1.34
CA LEU A 48 -15.92 -16.70 -2.34
C LEU A 48 -15.45 -17.24 -3.68
N THR A 49 -16.17 -16.88 -4.73
CA THR A 49 -15.72 -17.04 -6.11
C THR A 49 -14.46 -16.20 -6.36
N ILE A 50 -13.74 -16.54 -7.42
CA ILE A 50 -12.53 -15.81 -7.82
C ILE A 50 -12.89 -14.36 -8.19
N GLU A 51 -14.04 -14.16 -8.82
CA GLU A 51 -14.57 -12.85 -9.18
C GLU A 51 -14.84 -11.99 -7.93
N GLU A 52 -15.47 -12.57 -6.90
CA GLU A 52 -15.75 -11.87 -5.65
C GLU A 52 -14.46 -11.49 -4.91
N LEU A 53 -13.49 -12.40 -4.86
CA LEU A 53 -12.17 -12.12 -4.26
C LEU A 53 -11.45 -10.98 -4.98
N ARG A 54 -11.53 -10.93 -6.31
CA ARG A 54 -10.96 -9.83 -7.10
C ARG A 54 -11.67 -8.52 -6.78
N ALA A 55 -13.01 -8.51 -6.75
CA ALA A 55 -13.77 -7.32 -6.42
C ALA A 55 -13.41 -6.75 -5.03
N GLN A 56 -13.23 -7.62 -4.05
CA GLN A 56 -12.76 -7.22 -2.71
C GLN A 56 -11.37 -6.62 -2.75
N LEU A 57 -10.40 -7.27 -3.41
CA LEU A 57 -9.03 -6.75 -3.54
C LEU A 57 -8.97 -5.43 -4.33
N ASN A 58 -9.93 -5.21 -5.22
CA ASN A 58 -10.06 -3.97 -5.98
C ASN A 58 -10.83 -2.87 -5.22
N SER A 59 -11.20 -3.09 -3.96
CA SER A 59 -11.90 -2.12 -3.12
C SER A 59 -11.02 -1.64 -1.97
N CYS A 60 -11.19 -0.39 -1.54
CA CYS A 60 -10.46 0.15 -0.39
C CYS A 60 -10.89 -0.53 0.91
N PHE A 61 -9.95 -1.04 1.70
CA PHE A 61 -10.29 -1.71 2.97
C PHE A 61 -10.69 -0.73 4.08
N THR A 62 -10.30 0.54 3.96
CA THR A 62 -10.60 1.58 4.94
C THR A 62 -11.98 2.21 4.74
N CYS A 63 -12.41 2.44 3.48
CA CYS A 63 -13.64 3.17 3.18
C CYS A 63 -14.62 2.45 2.25
N GLY A 64 -14.27 1.26 1.75
CA GLY A 64 -15.16 0.39 0.99
C GLY A 64 -15.39 0.79 -0.47
N VAL A 65 -14.88 1.93 -0.94
CA VAL A 65 -15.05 2.34 -2.35
C VAL A 65 -14.34 1.38 -3.31
N SER A 66 -14.96 1.15 -4.47
CA SER A 66 -14.41 0.30 -5.53
C SER A 66 -13.45 1.07 -6.43
N TRP A 67 -12.16 0.72 -6.39
CA TRP A 67 -11.17 1.35 -7.25
C TRP A 67 -11.27 0.90 -8.71
N SER A 68 -11.80 -0.29 -8.97
CA SER A 68 -12.07 -0.76 -10.36
C SER A 68 -13.17 0.03 -11.05
N GLU A 69 -14.06 0.68 -10.28
CA GLU A 69 -15.11 1.57 -10.78
C GLU A 69 -14.69 3.04 -10.75
N GLU A 70 -13.39 3.32 -10.62
CA GLU A 70 -12.82 4.66 -10.50
C GLU A 70 -13.32 5.49 -9.30
N HIS A 71 -13.95 4.84 -8.31
CA HIS A 71 -14.35 5.51 -7.08
C HIS A 71 -13.17 5.70 -6.12
N VAL A 72 -13.13 6.86 -5.47
CA VAL A 72 -12.11 7.23 -4.48
C VAL A 72 -12.73 8.11 -3.38
N SER A 73 -12.20 8.00 -2.17
CA SER A 73 -12.47 8.96 -1.10
C SER A 73 -11.26 9.86 -0.91
N LEU A 74 -11.43 11.18 -1.02
CA LEU A 74 -10.35 12.16 -0.88
C LEU A 74 -9.80 12.24 0.55
N ASP A 75 -10.66 11.96 1.53
CA ASP A 75 -10.31 11.97 2.96
C ASP A 75 -9.79 10.62 3.47
N CYS A 76 -9.54 9.66 2.57
CA CYS A 76 -9.04 8.33 2.91
C CYS A 76 -7.57 8.18 2.53
N SER A 77 -6.72 7.89 3.52
CA SER A 77 -5.27 7.71 3.33
C SER A 77 -4.92 6.54 2.40
N GLU A 78 -5.71 5.47 2.44
CA GLU A 78 -5.52 4.29 1.58
C GLU A 78 -5.88 4.58 0.13
N CYS A 79 -6.90 5.41 -0.12
CA CYS A 79 -7.24 5.87 -1.46
C CYS A 79 -6.16 6.82 -2.02
N GLY A 80 -5.79 7.84 -1.24
CA GLY A 80 -4.76 8.81 -1.63
C GLY A 80 -5.09 9.56 -2.93
N GLY A 81 -6.38 9.80 -3.21
CA GLY A 81 -6.86 10.66 -4.29
C GLY A 81 -6.90 10.06 -5.69
N TYR A 82 -6.49 8.80 -5.89
CA TYR A 82 -6.51 8.14 -7.20
C TYR A 82 -7.14 6.76 -7.10
N SER A 83 -7.55 6.17 -8.23
CA SER A 83 -8.07 4.79 -8.30
C SER A 83 -6.92 3.82 -8.59
N LEU A 84 -7.08 2.82 -9.46
CA LEU A 84 -6.03 1.83 -9.73
C LEU A 84 -4.78 2.39 -10.39
N GLN A 85 -4.84 3.60 -10.94
CA GLN A 85 -3.74 4.24 -11.65
C GLN A 85 -3.64 5.71 -11.29
N ARG A 86 -2.42 6.25 -11.44
CA ARG A 86 -2.17 7.68 -11.30
C ARG A 86 -1.04 8.15 -12.21
N PRO A 87 -0.97 9.46 -12.54
CA PRO A 87 0.20 10.02 -13.18
C PRO A 87 1.43 9.92 -12.28
N CYS A 88 2.62 9.83 -12.91
CA CYS A 88 3.90 9.78 -12.22
C CYS A 88 4.04 10.87 -11.13
N PRO A 89 4.15 10.51 -9.84
CA PRO A 89 4.29 11.48 -8.76
C PRO A 89 5.60 12.25 -8.77
N LEU A 90 6.65 11.70 -9.38
CA LEU A 90 7.99 12.27 -9.32
C LEU A 90 8.14 13.49 -10.24
N CYS A 91 7.35 13.57 -11.31
CA CYS A 91 7.41 14.66 -12.27
C CYS A 91 6.05 15.28 -12.60
N ASP A 92 5.04 14.98 -11.77
CA ASP A 92 3.66 15.42 -11.93
C ASP A 92 3.09 15.08 -13.33
N GLY A 93 3.28 13.82 -13.74
CA GLY A 93 2.77 13.30 -15.01
C GLY A 93 3.49 13.79 -16.28
N ARG A 94 4.50 14.67 -16.20
CA ARG A 94 5.21 15.19 -17.39
C ARG A 94 5.85 14.11 -18.27
N CYS A 95 6.30 13.01 -17.65
CA CYS A 95 6.86 11.86 -18.37
C CYS A 95 5.81 10.96 -19.04
N ARG A 96 4.52 11.24 -18.83
CA ARG A 96 3.36 10.48 -19.34
C ARG A 96 3.29 9.01 -18.89
N THR A 97 4.14 8.58 -17.95
CA THR A 97 4.03 7.25 -17.36
C THR A 97 2.90 7.21 -16.31
N SER A 98 2.10 6.15 -16.36
CA SER A 98 1.08 5.83 -15.37
C SER A 98 1.61 4.82 -14.38
N TRP A 99 1.47 5.11 -13.09
CA TRP A 99 1.86 4.22 -12.01
C TRP A 99 0.64 3.41 -11.57
N LYS A 100 0.81 2.10 -11.39
CA LYS A 100 -0.25 1.19 -10.96
C LYS A 100 -0.28 1.10 -9.44
N ARG A 101 -1.46 1.06 -8.85
CA ARG A 101 -1.62 0.82 -7.41
C ARG A 101 -1.05 -0.55 -7.03
N ASP A 102 -0.25 -0.55 -5.97
CA ASP A 102 0.14 -1.78 -5.28
C ASP A 102 -0.97 -2.14 -4.29
N LEU A 103 -1.87 -3.07 -4.67
CA LEU A 103 -3.02 -3.45 -3.84
C LEU A 103 -2.56 -4.03 -2.51
N THR A 104 -1.64 -4.99 -2.55
CA THR A 104 -1.08 -5.65 -1.36
C THR A 104 -0.50 -4.64 -0.38
N MET A 105 0.38 -3.74 -0.85
CA MET A 105 1.00 -2.75 0.03
C MET A 105 0.03 -1.65 0.45
N SER A 106 -0.96 -1.31 -0.37
CA SER A 106 -1.96 -0.31 0.00
C SER A 106 -2.83 -0.82 1.15
N HIS A 107 -3.35 -2.04 1.04
CA HIS A 107 -4.13 -2.68 2.10
C HIS A 107 -3.29 -2.91 3.36
N ALA A 108 -2.07 -3.45 3.22
CA ALA A 108 -1.22 -3.76 4.36
C ALA A 108 -0.80 -2.52 5.18
N SER A 109 -0.73 -1.35 4.54
CA SER A 109 -0.30 -0.10 5.19
C SER A 109 -1.43 0.87 5.52
N GLY A 110 -2.64 0.66 5.00
CA GLY A 110 -3.74 1.63 5.08
C GLY A 110 -3.42 2.96 4.38
N LYS A 111 -2.47 2.95 3.43
CA LYS A 111 -1.97 4.14 2.72
C LYS A 111 -1.83 3.86 1.23
N ALA A 112 -2.03 4.85 0.39
CA ALA A 112 -1.87 4.67 -1.05
C ALA A 112 -0.41 4.32 -1.41
N ARG A 113 -0.20 3.13 -2.01
CA ARG A 113 1.10 2.64 -2.48
C ARG A 113 1.06 2.37 -3.98
N TRP A 114 2.18 2.62 -4.65
CA TRP A 114 2.25 2.68 -6.11
C TRP A 114 3.51 2.02 -6.63
N ILE A 115 3.38 1.30 -7.75
CA ILE A 115 4.46 0.69 -8.51
C ILE A 115 4.56 1.42 -9.85
N GLY A 116 5.76 1.92 -10.14
CA GLY A 116 6.08 2.54 -11.42
C GLY A 116 7.43 3.25 -11.36
N GLU A 117 7.88 3.69 -12.52
CA GLU A 117 9.13 4.43 -12.70
C GLU A 117 8.86 5.73 -13.47
N CYS A 118 9.71 6.74 -13.22
CA CYS A 118 9.59 8.00 -13.95
C CYS A 118 10.28 7.88 -15.31
N GLY A 119 9.59 8.23 -16.39
CA GLY A 119 10.23 8.24 -17.72
C GLY A 119 11.35 9.29 -17.87
N LEU A 120 11.51 10.18 -16.88
CA LEU A 120 12.56 11.20 -16.84
C LEU A 120 13.69 10.87 -15.85
N SER A 121 13.60 9.76 -15.09
CA SER A 121 14.67 9.37 -14.16
C SER A 121 15.89 8.75 -14.85
N CYS A 122 15.81 8.51 -16.16
CA CYS A 122 16.99 8.27 -16.99
C CYS A 122 17.32 9.58 -17.71
N GLY A 123 18.33 10.32 -17.22
CA GLY A 123 19.04 11.25 -18.09
C GLY A 123 19.63 10.47 -19.27
N PRO A 124 20.05 11.11 -20.38
CA PRO A 124 20.73 10.39 -21.44
C PRO A 124 21.88 9.61 -20.78
N SER A 125 21.79 8.28 -20.83
CA SER A 125 22.92 7.42 -20.50
C SER A 125 23.93 7.74 -21.58
N ILE A 126 24.81 8.71 -21.31
CA ILE A 126 26.06 8.82 -22.05
C ILE A 126 26.79 7.54 -21.67
N GLU A 127 26.56 6.51 -22.48
CA GLU A 127 27.44 5.37 -22.62
C GLU A 127 28.79 5.92 -23.04
N GLU A 128 29.56 6.37 -22.05
CA GLU A 128 30.94 6.78 -22.21
C GLU A 128 31.68 5.54 -22.72
N PRO A 129 32.21 5.56 -23.96
CA PRO A 129 32.87 4.40 -24.51
C PRO A 129 34.12 4.14 -23.66
N LEU A 130 34.07 3.08 -22.86
CA LEU A 130 35.22 2.59 -22.11
C LEU A 130 36.25 2.05 -23.12
N VAL A 131 37.05 2.95 -23.69
CA VAL A 131 38.27 2.58 -24.41
C VAL A 131 39.42 3.39 -23.84
N PRO A 132 40.26 2.80 -22.99
CA PRO A 132 41.64 3.25 -22.87
C PRO A 132 42.34 2.86 -24.16
N ALA A 133 42.79 3.85 -24.92
CA ALA A 133 43.68 3.67 -26.06
C ALA A 133 44.94 2.93 -25.58
N LEU A 134 45.13 1.68 -26.01
CA LEU A 134 46.43 1.03 -25.95
C LEU A 134 47.33 1.70 -27.00
N GLU A 135 47.98 2.78 -26.59
CA GLU A 135 49.07 3.39 -27.35
C GLU A 135 50.20 2.37 -27.56
N LYS A 136 50.45 2.07 -28.84
CA LYS A 136 51.53 1.23 -29.35
C LYS A 136 52.89 1.68 -28.79
N LEU A 137 53.46 0.90 -27.88
CA LEU A 137 54.89 0.93 -27.63
C LEU A 137 55.60 0.20 -28.78
N ARG A 138 56.20 0.97 -29.70
CA ARG A 138 57.24 0.44 -30.60
C ARG A 138 58.54 0.40 -29.81
N ALA A 139 59.05 -0.81 -29.54
CA ALA A 139 60.45 -1.00 -29.16
C ALA A 139 61.29 -1.14 -30.44
N THR A 140 62.24 -0.24 -30.63
CA THR A 140 63.32 -0.38 -31.61
C THR A 140 64.54 -0.93 -30.88
N SER A 141 65.03 -2.11 -31.27
CA SER A 141 66.45 -2.45 -31.23
C SER A 141 66.74 -3.68 -32.08
#